data_AF-A0A914ZBA9-F1
#
_entry.id   AF-A0A914ZBA9-F1
#
_cell.length_a   1.000
_cell.length_b   1.000
_cell.length_c   1.000
_cell.angle_alpha   90.00
_cell.angle_beta   90.00
_cell.angle_gamma   90.00
#
_symmetry.space_group_name_H-M   'P 1'
#
loop_
_entity.id
_entity.type
_entity.pdbx_description
1 polymer ?
#
loop_
_entity_poly.entity_id
_entity_poly.type
_entity_poly.pdbx_seq_one_letter_code
_entity_poly.pdbx_strand_id
1 'polypeptide(L)' 'MGPRFSRTIVGLLDENKVDYWTFDILEDAEVRQGLKEYSEWPTYPQLYLDGELLGGLDVIKEELKNPSFVEKLPKRQD' A
#
# COMPACT_ATOMS: atom_id res chain seq x y z
N MET A 1 2.25 0.04 15.16
CA MET A 1 1.66 0.60 13.93
C MET A 1 0.22 0.93 14.27
N GLY A 2 -0.15 2.21 14.27
CA GLY A 2 -1.52 2.57 14.64
C GLY A 2 -2.50 2.12 13.55
N PRO A 3 -3.69 1.58 13.89
CA PRO A 3 -4.72 1.21 12.92
C PRO A 3 -5.15 2.39 12.01
N ARG A 4 -4.76 3.63 12.36
CA ARG A 4 -5.00 4.83 11.56
C ARG A 4 -4.34 4.78 10.18
N PHE A 5 -3.05 4.47 10.07
CA PHE A 5 -2.33 4.59 8.80
C PHE A 5 -2.77 3.54 7.77
N SER A 6 -2.89 2.28 8.21
CA SER A 6 -3.41 1.20 7.37
C SER A 6 -4.87 1.46 6.95
N ARG A 7 -5.71 1.98 7.85
CA ARG A 7 -7.09 2.35 7.50
C ARG A 7 -7.15 3.48 6.48
N THR A 8 -6.27 4.48 6.59
CA THR A 8 -6.26 5.61 5.64
C THR A 8 -5.88 5.15 4.24
N ILE A 9 -4.83 4.34 4.08
CA ILE A 9 -4.43 3.89 2.72
C ILE A 9 -5.51 3.00 2.09
N VAL A 10 -6.13 2.11 2.87
CA VAL A 10 -7.27 1.28 2.45
C VAL A 10 -8.42 2.15 1.94
N GLY A 11 -8.81 3.17 2.72
CA GLY A 11 -9.87 4.09 2.32
C GLY A 11 -9.54 4.85 1.02
N LEU A 12 -8.31 5.31 0.86
CA LEU A 12 -7.87 5.97 -0.38
C LEU A 12 -7.94 5.03 -1.60
N LEU A 13 -7.56 3.76 -1.45
CA LEU A 13 -7.65 2.78 -2.52
C LEU A 13 -9.11 2.45 -2.88
N ASP A 14 -9.98 2.33 -1.88
CA ASP A 14 -11.42 2.11 -2.06
C ASP A 14 -12.09 3.29 -2.78
N GLU A 15 -11.81 4.53 -2.37
CA GLU A 15 -12.31 5.75 -3.02
C GLU A 15 -11.93 5.82 -4.50
N ASN A 16 -10.75 5.29 -4.85
CA ASN A 16 -10.25 5.23 -6.23
C ASN A 16 -10.64 3.95 -6.98
N LYS A 17 -11.52 3.13 -6.41
CA LYS A 17 -12.00 1.84 -6.96
C LYS A 17 -10.86 0.89 -7.34
N VAL A 18 -9.79 0.90 -6.57
CA VAL A 18 -8.63 0.05 -6.81
C VAL A 18 -8.95 -1.36 -6.31
N ASP A 19 -8.60 -2.36 -7.10
CA ASP A 19 -8.61 -3.76 -6.65
C ASP A 19 -7.31 -4.07 -5.92
N TYR A 20 -7.37 -4.66 -4.73
CA TYR A 20 -6.19 -4.93 -3.91
C TYR A 20 -6.43 -6.06 -2.93
N TRP A 21 -5.33 -6.61 -2.42
CA TRP A 21 -5.31 -7.56 -1.33
C TRP A 21 -4.51 -7.01 -0.16
N THR A 22 -4.83 -7.45 1.05
CA THR A 22 -4.10 -7.06 2.27
C THR A 22 -3.42 -8.28 2.87
N PHE A 23 -2.28 -8.02 3.52
CA PHE A 23 -1.56 -9.02 4.29
C PHE A 23 -1.23 -8.42 5.65
N ASP A 24 -1.68 -9.07 6.73
CA ASP A 24 -1.43 -8.61 8.10
C ASP A 24 -0.07 -9.12 8.59
N ILE A 25 0.83 -8.17 8.85
CA ILE A 25 2.20 -8.42 9.34
C ILE A 25 2.35 -8.25 10.85
N LEU A 26 1.26 -7.95 11.57
CA LEU A 26 1.34 -7.66 13.01
C LEU A 26 1.61 -8.93 13.82
N GLU A 27 1.17 -10.09 13.33
CA GLU A 27 1.32 -11.38 14.00
C GLU A 27 2.67 -12.05 13.74
N ASP A 28 3.41 -11.63 12.71
CA ASP A 28 4.68 -12.23 12.30
C ASP A 28 5.83 -11.22 12.30
N ALA A 29 6.71 -11.33 13.29
CA ALA A 29 7.85 -10.44 13.44
C ALA A 29 8.94 -10.68 12.39
N GLU A 30 9.10 -11.91 11.89
CA GLU A 30 10.09 -12.28 10.88
C GLU A 30 9.70 -11.72 9.53
N VAL A 31 8.44 -11.90 9.12
CA VAL A 31 7.90 -11.31 7.89
C VAL A 31 7.97 -9.78 7.94
N ARG A 32 7.65 -9.17 9.09
CA ARG A 32 7.75 -7.73 9.28
C ARG A 32 9.19 -7.21 9.18
N GLN A 33 10.19 -7.97 9.64
CA GLN A 33 11.58 -7.54 9.52
C GLN A 33 12.09 -7.79 8.09
N GLY A 34 11.83 -8.97 7.54
CA GLY A 34 12.23 -9.35 6.19
C GLY A 34 11.66 -8.43 5.11
N LEU A 35 10.40 -7.99 5.24
CA LEU A 35 9.81 -7.04 4.28
C LEU A 35 10.49 -5.68 4.28
N LYS A 36 10.91 -5.15 5.44
CA LYS A 36 11.64 -3.88 5.50
C LYS A 36 13.00 -3.95 4.80
N GLU A 37 13.67 -5.09 4.95
CA GLU A 37 14.97 -5.35 4.32
C GLU A 37 14.81 -5.57 2.82
N TYR A 38 13.85 -6.40 2.40
CA TYR A 38 13.53 -6.66 1.00
C TYR A 38 13.18 -5.39 0.24
N SER A 39 12.37 -4.52 0.85
CA SER A 39 11.84 -3.32 0.21
C SER A 39 12.72 -2.09 0.36
N GLU A 40 13.81 -2.21 1.13
CA GLU A 40 14.64 -1.08 1.60
C GLU A 40 13.79 0.08 2.17
N TRP A 41 12.67 -0.23 2.83
CA TRP A 41 11.69 0.76 3.31
C TRP A 41 11.35 0.58 4.80
N PRO A 42 11.51 1.62 5.64
CA PRO A 42 11.52 1.44 7.09
C PRO A 42 10.12 1.38 7.73
N THR A 43 9.08 1.80 7.03
CA THR A 43 7.73 2.04 7.60
C THR A 43 6.64 1.22 6.93
N TYR A 44 5.47 1.23 7.56
CA TYR A 44 4.24 0.61 7.07
C TYR A 44 3.07 1.58 7.24
N PRO A 45 1.98 1.44 6.46
CA PRO A 45 1.74 0.42 5.42
C PRO A 45 2.68 0.57 4.21
N GLN A 46 2.86 -0.51 3.45
CA GLN A 46 3.60 -0.53 2.17
C GLN A 46 2.63 -1.01 1.08
N LEU A 47 2.60 -0.31 -0.06
CA LEU A 47 1.81 -0.69 -1.23
C LEU A 47 2.73 -1.22 -2.32
N TYR A 48 2.35 -2.35 -2.93
CA TYR A 48 3.07 -2.98 -4.02
C TYR A 48 2.18 -3.13 -5.26
N LEU A 49 2.79 -3.05 -6.43
CA LEU A 49 2.19 -3.38 -7.72
C LEU A 49 3.19 -4.21 -8.52
N ASP A 50 2.78 -5.37 -9.02
CA ASP A 50 3.62 -6.29 -9.80
C ASP A 50 4.97 -6.65 -9.12
N GLY A 51 4.97 -6.71 -7.79
CA GLY A 51 6.15 -7.03 -6.98
C GLY A 51 7.05 -5.83 -6.66
N GLU A 52 6.77 -4.65 -7.22
CA GLU A 52 7.51 -3.42 -6.97
C GLU A 52 6.87 -2.59 -5.86
N LEU A 53 7.70 -2.05 -4.95
CA LEU A 53 7.23 -1.14 -3.91
C LEU A 53 6.87 0.21 -4.54
N LEU A 54 5.60 0.61 -4.40
CA LEU A 54 5.14 1.95 -4.76
C LEU A 54 5.37 2.97 -3.63
N GLY A 55 5.34 2.52 -2.37
CA GLY A 55 5.70 3.32 -1.21
C GLY A 55 4.73 3.18 -0.03
N GLY A 56 4.93 4.04 0.97
CA GLY A 56 4.05 4.15 2.15
C GLY A 56 2.92 5.17 1.98
N LEU A 57 2.10 5.35 3.02
CA LEU A 57 0.89 6.20 2.97
C LEU A 57 1.14 7.59 2.37
N ASP A 58 2.16 8.31 2.82
CA ASP A 58 2.39 9.70 2.39
C ASP A 58 2.73 9.77 0.90
N VAL A 59 3.54 8.82 0.40
CA VAL A 59 3.87 8.71 -1.03
C VAL A 59 2.61 8.41 -1.83
N ILE A 60 1.85 7.38 -1.43
CA ILE A 60 0.64 6.97 -2.15
C ILE A 60 -0.42 8.08 -2.16
N LYS A 61 -0.55 8.82 -1.06
CA LYS A 61 -1.49 9.94 -0.98
C LYS A 61 -1.15 11.06 -1.97
N GLU A 62 0.13 11.31 -2.24
CA GLU A 62 0.56 12.28 -3.25
C GLU A 62 0.41 11.70 -4.67
N GLU A 63 0.82 10.45 -4.90
CA GLU A 63 0.71 9.79 -6.20
C GLU A 63 -0.74 9.65 -6.69
N LEU A 64 -1.71 9.42 -5.78
CA LEU A 64 -3.13 9.35 -6.14
C LEU A 64 -3.70 10.69 -6.68
N LYS A 65 -2.99 11.82 -6.51
CA LYS A 65 -3.37 13.08 -7.15
C LYS A 65 -2.98 13.13 -8.63
N ASN A 66 -2.12 12.22 -9.08
CA ASN A 66 -1.67 12.11 -10.46
C ASN A 66 -2.56 11.13 -11.24
N PRO A 67 -3.34 11.58 -12.24
CA PRO A 67 -4.23 10.70 -13.02
C PRO A 67 -3.49 9.54 -13.68
N SER A 68 -2.27 9.77 -14.18
CA SER A 68 -1.46 8.74 -14.83
C SER A 68 -1.00 7.63 -13.89
N PHE A 69 -0.93 7.91 -12.58
CA PHE A 69 -0.70 6.87 -11.58
C PHE A 69 -1.97 6.06 -11.35
N VAL A 70 -3.10 6.75 -11.17
CA VAL A 70 -4.42 6.12 -10.93
C VAL A 70 -4.83 5.18 -12.07
N GLU A 71 -4.51 5.52 -13.32
CA GLU A 71 -4.78 4.70 -14.50
C GLU A 71 -4.00 3.37 -14.52
N LYS A 72 -2.82 3.32 -13.91
CA LYS A 72 -1.99 2.11 -13.84
C LYS A 72 -2.50 1.11 -12.80
N LEU A 73 -3.28 1.58 -11.82
CA LEU A 73 -3.75 0.73 -10.74
C LEU A 73 -4.86 -0.22 -11.22
N PRO A 74 -4.84 -1.50 -10.80
CA PRO A 74 -5.90 -2.45 -11.13
C PRO A 74 -7.24 -1.93 -10.61
N LYS A 75 -8.29 -2.05 -11.43
CA LYS A 75 -9.62 -1.56 -11.12
C LYS A 75 -10.53 -2.70 -10.73
N ARG A 76 -11.31 -2.49 -9.67
CA ARG A 76 -12.36 -3.42 -9.26
C ARG A 76 -13.38 -3.51 -10.41
N GLN A 77 -13.59 -4.71 -10.96
CA GLN A 77 -14.71 -4.93 -11.88
C GLN A 77 -15.98 -5.04 -11.03
N ASP A 78 -16.96 -4.20 -11.33
CA ASP A 78 -18.32 -4.28 -10.76
C ASP A 78 -19.08 -5.49 -11.33
#